data_AF-A0A969ICK0-F1
#
_entry.id   AF-A0A969ICK0-F1
#
_cell.length_a   1.000
_cell.length_b   1.000
_cell.length_c   1.000
_cell.angle_alpha   90.00
_cell.angle_beta   90.00
_cell.angle_gamma   90.00
#
_symmetry.space_group_name_H-M   'P 1'
#
loop_
_entity.id
_entity.type
_entity.pdbx_description
1 polymer ?
#
loop_
_entity_poly.entity_id
_entity_poly.type
_entity_poly.pdbx_seq_one_letter_code
_entity_poly.pdbx_strand_id
1 'polypeptide(L)'
;MKRRTFLKTGSMAAAPLLINGVPVYAAPGTGNAFFDFLAQSAYGCGKILVIVQMNGGNDGLNTIIPLDKYANLSNARPNIILPEPSILPLNANPTTGMHPSMTELRGLYDDGKMVIVQGVSYPNPNFSHFRATDIWFSASESNVTLDTGWLGRSLDIQYPDYPATFPNIDMPDPLAVQIGSTLPFSLQGPVVNMGYNVTDPTSLLNVINATTDPAPNNDYGRELSFLRLMKDQSNAYTGRIQTTYNAQTTLSALYPVSGNTLADQLKIVARLIGGGLQTPVYIVNHPNSHDTHVNQVAAGDTTTGTHANILSILSQAINAFQDDITQMGKSQNVTGMTFSEFGRRIINNASMGTDHGVAAPVMFFGSSLNAGMIGNSPDIP
;
A
#
# COMPACT_ATOMS: atom_id res chain seq x y z
N MET A 1 -37.03 -0.99 8.17
CA MET A 1 -36.49 -0.87 6.79
C MET A 1 -36.72 0.55 6.27
N LYS A 2 -35.66 1.33 6.05
CA LYS A 2 -35.76 2.70 5.52
C LYS A 2 -35.92 2.63 4.00
N ARG A 3 -37.05 3.15 3.48
CA ARG A 3 -37.44 3.18 2.04
C ARG A 3 -36.38 3.75 1.08
N ARG A 4 -35.38 4.47 1.59
CA ARG A 4 -34.31 5.10 0.81
C ARG A 4 -33.21 4.12 0.36
N THR A 5 -33.07 2.97 1.03
CA THR A 5 -32.07 1.95 0.64
C THR A 5 -32.58 1.07 -0.50
N PHE A 6 -33.90 0.83 -0.57
CA PHE A 6 -34.52 -0.04 -1.58
C PHE A 6 -34.43 0.51 -3.02
N LEU A 7 -34.43 1.83 -3.18
CA LEU A 7 -34.43 2.47 -4.50
C LEU A 7 -33.03 2.66 -5.11
N LYS A 8 -31.95 2.47 -4.35
CA LYS A 8 -30.58 2.46 -4.92
C LYS A 8 -30.21 1.12 -5.56
N THR A 9 -30.99 0.08 -5.33
CA THR A 9 -30.74 -1.29 -5.81
C THR A 9 -31.63 -1.69 -7.00
N GLY A 10 -32.44 -0.76 -7.53
CA GLY A 10 -33.64 -1.08 -8.32
C GLY A 10 -33.55 -1.04 -9.84
N SER A 11 -32.38 -0.87 -10.47
CA SER A 11 -32.32 -0.79 -11.94
C SER A 11 -31.02 -1.34 -12.54
N MET A 12 -30.77 -2.62 -12.30
CA MET A 12 -30.02 -3.44 -13.25
C MET A 12 -30.89 -4.66 -13.55
N ALA A 13 -31.48 -4.70 -14.75
CA ALA A 13 -32.10 -5.92 -15.26
C ALA A 13 -31.01 -6.98 -15.40
N ALA A 14 -30.93 -7.92 -14.47
CA ALA A 14 -30.00 -9.04 -14.53
C ALA A 14 -30.53 -10.04 -15.57
N ALA A 15 -29.93 -10.05 -16.75
CA ALA A 15 -30.07 -11.19 -17.66
C ALA A 15 -29.40 -12.42 -16.99
N PRO A 16 -30.06 -13.59 -16.91
CA PRO A 16 -29.45 -14.77 -16.31
C PRO A 16 -28.26 -15.21 -17.16
N LEU A 17 -27.09 -15.32 -16.53
CA LEU A 17 -25.94 -16.00 -17.11
C LEU A 17 -26.11 -17.50 -16.88
N LEU A 18 -26.00 -18.31 -17.94
CA LEU A 18 -26.03 -19.76 -17.85
C LEU A 18 -24.59 -20.28 -17.82
N ILE A 19 -24.19 -20.89 -16.71
CA ILE A 19 -22.96 -21.72 -16.66
C ILE A 19 -23.43 -23.18 -16.65
N ASN A 20 -23.05 -23.94 -17.67
CA ASN A 20 -23.45 -25.35 -17.86
C ASN A 20 -24.98 -25.59 -17.75
N GLY A 21 -25.80 -24.66 -18.26
CA GLY A 21 -27.26 -24.80 -18.27
C GLY A 21 -27.95 -24.51 -16.94
N VAL A 22 -27.22 -24.09 -15.90
CA VAL A 22 -27.80 -23.65 -14.63
C VAL A 22 -27.96 -22.12 -14.65
N PRO A 23 -29.17 -21.57 -14.47
CA PRO A 23 -29.39 -20.13 -14.43
C PRO A 23 -28.79 -19.54 -13.16
N VAL A 24 -27.80 -18.67 -13.30
CA VAL A 24 -27.20 -17.90 -12.21
C VAL A 24 -27.83 -16.51 -12.20
N TYR A 25 -28.51 -16.18 -11.10
CA TYR A 25 -29.05 -14.85 -10.84
C TYR A 25 -28.05 -14.06 -10.00
N ALA A 26 -27.63 -12.89 -10.47
CA ALA A 26 -26.84 -11.95 -9.69
C ALA A 26 -27.73 -11.19 -8.70
N ALA A 27 -28.29 -11.91 -7.72
CA ALA A 27 -29.02 -11.30 -6.60
C ALA A 27 -28.22 -11.54 -5.31
N PRO A 28 -27.80 -10.49 -4.58
CA PRO A 28 -27.24 -10.68 -3.24
C PRO A 28 -28.31 -11.30 -2.32
N GLY A 29 -27.97 -12.39 -1.62
CA GLY A 29 -28.84 -13.02 -0.62
C GLY A 29 -29.46 -14.35 -1.07
N THR A 30 -28.73 -15.15 -1.86
CA THR A 30 -29.17 -16.50 -2.28
C THR A 30 -29.23 -17.50 -1.13
N GLY A 31 -28.68 -17.16 0.05
CA GLY A 31 -28.66 -18.01 1.23
C GLY A 31 -27.63 -19.15 1.14
N ASN A 32 -26.89 -19.22 0.03
CA ASN A 32 -25.76 -20.12 -0.15
C ASN A 32 -24.48 -19.30 -0.08
N ALA A 33 -23.72 -19.50 1.00
CA ALA A 33 -22.50 -18.75 1.29
C ALA A 33 -21.47 -18.77 0.14
N PHE A 34 -21.44 -19.83 -0.67
CA PHE A 34 -20.54 -19.91 -1.82
C PHE A 34 -20.98 -19.01 -2.99
N PHE A 35 -22.28 -18.97 -3.30
CA PHE A 35 -22.79 -18.11 -4.37
C PHE A 35 -22.87 -16.64 -3.94
N ASP A 36 -23.20 -16.36 -2.69
CA ASP A 36 -23.14 -15.01 -2.14
C ASP A 36 -21.68 -14.50 -2.09
N PHE A 37 -20.72 -15.39 -1.80
CA PHE A 37 -19.29 -15.10 -1.91
C PHE A 37 -18.85 -14.79 -3.35
N LEU A 38 -19.24 -15.63 -4.34
CA LEU A 38 -18.95 -15.38 -5.75
C LEU A 38 -19.63 -14.10 -6.28
N ALA A 39 -20.84 -13.82 -5.82
CA ALA A 39 -21.54 -12.59 -6.15
C ALA A 39 -20.85 -11.39 -5.52
N GLN A 40 -20.44 -11.44 -4.26
CA GLN A 40 -19.67 -10.36 -3.62
C GLN A 40 -18.29 -10.17 -4.23
N SER A 41 -17.62 -11.23 -4.69
CA SER A 41 -16.36 -11.12 -5.43
C SER A 41 -16.59 -10.61 -6.86
N ALA A 42 -17.80 -10.72 -7.42
CA ALA A 42 -18.19 -10.07 -8.68
C ALA A 42 -18.61 -8.60 -8.48
N TYR A 43 -19.34 -8.28 -7.41
CA TYR A 43 -19.62 -6.92 -6.97
C TYR A 43 -18.30 -6.25 -6.55
N GLY A 44 -18.14 -4.95 -6.84
CA GLY A 44 -16.88 -4.25 -6.59
C GLY A 44 -16.36 -4.48 -5.17
N CYS A 45 -15.07 -4.75 -5.01
CA CYS A 45 -14.43 -4.54 -3.72
C CYS A 45 -14.68 -3.07 -3.32
N GLY A 46 -14.80 -2.75 -2.03
CA GLY A 46 -14.95 -1.36 -1.59
C GLY A 46 -13.82 -0.46 -2.12
N LYS A 47 -13.81 0.84 -1.78
CA LYS A 47 -12.65 1.67 -2.11
C LYS A 47 -11.46 1.24 -1.25
N ILE A 48 -10.37 0.85 -1.91
CA ILE A 48 -9.19 0.26 -1.29
C ILE A 48 -7.98 1.16 -1.55
N LEU A 49 -7.24 1.43 -0.47
CA LEU A 49 -5.94 2.08 -0.49
C LEU A 49 -4.83 1.05 -0.22
N VAL A 50 -3.83 0.98 -1.10
CA VAL A 50 -2.61 0.17 -0.92
C VAL A 50 -1.41 1.08 -0.71
N ILE A 51 -0.82 1.05 0.48
CA ILE A 51 0.32 1.89 0.83
C ILE A 51 1.60 1.06 0.74
N VAL A 52 2.54 1.50 -0.09
CA VAL A 52 3.87 0.92 -0.25
C VAL A 52 4.88 1.78 0.51
N GLN A 53 5.38 1.26 1.63
CA GLN A 53 6.41 1.91 2.42
C GLN A 53 7.80 1.70 1.79
N MET A 54 8.43 2.80 1.39
CA MET A 54 9.82 2.86 0.94
C MET A 54 10.70 3.24 2.13
N ASN A 55 11.11 2.25 2.92
CA ASN A 55 11.92 2.44 4.13
C ASN A 55 13.15 3.32 3.86
N GLY A 56 13.47 4.25 4.77
CA GLY A 56 14.54 5.23 4.59
C GLY A 56 14.12 6.44 3.74
N GLY A 57 15.12 7.17 3.23
CA GLY A 57 14.90 8.35 2.38
C GLY A 57 15.18 8.08 0.90
N ASN A 58 14.16 8.12 0.06
CA ASN A 58 14.29 7.89 -1.39
C ASN A 58 14.93 9.09 -2.11
N ASP A 59 15.93 8.84 -2.96
CA ASP A 59 16.49 9.89 -3.81
C ASP A 59 15.53 10.24 -4.95
N GLY A 60 14.63 11.17 -4.65
CA GLY A 60 13.61 11.66 -5.56
C GLY A 60 14.17 12.19 -6.89
N LEU A 61 15.34 12.82 -6.87
CA LEU A 61 15.98 13.39 -8.06
C LEU A 61 16.79 12.37 -8.87
N ASN A 62 16.96 11.15 -8.35
CA ASN A 62 17.40 9.99 -9.12
C ASN A 62 16.26 9.01 -9.40
N THR A 63 15.02 9.34 -8.99
CA THR A 63 13.80 8.55 -9.27
C THR A 63 13.01 9.23 -10.38
N ILE A 64 12.66 10.51 -10.18
CA ILE A 64 11.95 11.39 -11.10
C ILE A 64 12.87 12.58 -11.41
N ILE A 65 13.41 12.61 -12.62
CA ILE A 65 14.52 13.48 -13.01
C ILE A 65 13.99 14.69 -13.80
N PRO A 66 14.23 15.94 -13.36
CA PRO A 66 13.88 17.14 -14.11
C PRO A 66 14.85 17.33 -15.28
N LEU A 67 14.45 16.94 -16.49
CA LEU A 67 15.27 17.01 -17.70
C LEU A 67 15.50 18.47 -18.15
N ASP A 68 14.53 19.35 -17.89
CA ASP A 68 14.64 20.80 -18.10
C ASP A 68 15.72 21.45 -17.20
N LYS A 69 16.08 20.82 -16.09
CA LYS A 69 17.14 21.26 -15.16
C LYS A 69 18.36 20.32 -15.18
N TYR A 70 18.49 19.46 -16.19
CA TYR A 70 19.51 18.40 -16.22
C TYR A 70 20.94 18.92 -16.11
N ALA A 71 21.27 20.05 -16.77
CA ALA A 71 22.61 20.64 -16.70
C ALA A 71 23.01 21.04 -15.26
N ASN A 72 22.12 21.75 -14.54
CA ASN A 72 22.34 22.10 -13.13
C ASN A 72 22.41 20.85 -12.25
N LEU A 73 21.55 19.87 -12.50
CA LEU A 73 21.53 18.63 -11.74
C LEU A 73 22.82 17.83 -11.93
N SER A 74 23.33 17.76 -13.16
CA SER A 74 24.62 17.14 -13.50
C SER A 74 25.78 17.83 -12.78
N ASN A 75 25.78 19.16 -12.69
CA ASN A 75 26.79 19.91 -11.96
C ASN A 75 26.72 19.67 -10.44
N ALA A 76 25.52 19.53 -9.89
CA ALA A 76 25.32 19.24 -8.47
C ALA A 76 25.57 17.77 -8.10
N ARG A 77 25.56 16.85 -9.08
CA ARG A 77 25.61 15.40 -8.88
C ARG A 77 26.68 14.68 -9.72
N PRO A 78 27.91 15.18 -9.87
CA PRO A 78 28.87 14.67 -10.85
C PRO A 78 29.19 13.18 -10.75
N ASN A 79 29.07 12.58 -9.55
CA ASN A 79 29.44 11.18 -9.32
C ASN A 79 28.26 10.21 -9.32
N ILE A 80 27.02 10.70 -9.38
CA ILE A 80 25.81 9.85 -9.32
C ILE A 80 24.78 10.17 -10.40
N ILE A 81 24.99 11.22 -11.21
CA ILE A 81 24.07 11.60 -12.27
C ILE A 81 23.93 10.48 -13.32
N LEU A 82 22.70 10.18 -13.71
CA LEU A 82 22.40 9.26 -14.81
C LEU A 82 22.80 9.89 -16.14
N PRO A 83 23.38 9.15 -17.10
CA PRO A 83 23.58 9.66 -18.45
C PRO A 83 22.22 10.02 -19.07
N GLU A 84 22.08 11.25 -19.58
CA GLU A 84 20.81 11.77 -20.12
C GLU A 84 20.09 10.80 -21.09
N PRO A 85 20.77 10.13 -22.05
CA PRO A 85 20.11 9.20 -22.97
C PRO A 85 19.52 7.94 -22.31
N SER A 86 19.92 7.63 -21.07
CA SER A 86 19.39 6.48 -20.32
C SER A 86 18.10 6.80 -19.57
N ILE A 87 17.79 8.08 -19.37
CA ILE A 87 16.61 8.52 -18.62
C ILE A 87 15.36 8.30 -19.47
N LEU A 88 14.28 7.79 -18.86
CA LEU A 88 13.02 7.50 -19.54
C LEU A 88 12.11 8.74 -19.57
N PRO A 89 12.00 9.53 -20.66
CA PRO A 89 11.30 10.83 -20.67
C PRO A 89 9.79 10.69 -20.81
N LEU A 90 8.97 11.25 -19.90
CA LEU A 90 7.52 11.00 -19.80
C LEU A 90 6.73 11.48 -21.03
N ASN A 91 5.81 10.67 -21.59
CA ASN A 91 5.14 11.00 -22.87
C ASN A 91 4.37 12.33 -22.85
N ALA A 92 3.66 12.60 -21.75
CA ALA A 92 2.86 13.83 -21.58
C ALA A 92 3.63 14.95 -20.86
N ASN A 93 4.89 14.71 -20.48
CA ASN A 93 5.74 15.67 -19.77
C ASN A 93 7.23 15.40 -20.10
N PRO A 94 7.69 15.70 -21.33
CA PRO A 94 9.03 15.33 -21.77
C PRO A 94 10.14 16.13 -21.08
N THR A 95 9.80 17.18 -20.32
CA THR A 95 10.72 17.91 -19.44
C THR A 95 11.04 17.15 -18.15
N THR A 96 10.47 15.97 -17.96
CA THR A 96 10.72 15.10 -16.82
C THR A 96 10.91 13.65 -17.29
N GLY A 97 11.74 12.90 -16.59
CA GLY A 97 11.93 11.47 -16.86
C GLY A 97 11.97 10.63 -15.60
N MET A 98 11.98 9.31 -15.78
CA MET A 98 12.15 8.32 -14.72
C MET A 98 13.50 7.61 -14.85
N HIS A 99 13.97 7.06 -13.74
CA HIS A 99 15.13 6.17 -13.71
C HIS A 99 15.00 5.02 -14.73
N PRO A 100 16.07 4.60 -15.43
CA PRO A 100 16.04 3.52 -16.43
C PRO A 100 15.49 2.18 -15.89
N SER A 101 15.66 1.92 -14.60
CA SER A 101 15.13 0.72 -13.94
C SER A 101 13.63 0.75 -13.63
N MET A 102 12.91 1.82 -13.99
CA MET A 102 11.49 2.01 -13.70
C MET A 102 10.61 1.91 -14.95
N THR A 103 11.01 1.09 -15.92
CA THR A 103 10.33 0.94 -17.22
C THR A 103 8.83 0.63 -17.07
N GLU A 104 8.45 -0.20 -16.12
CA GLU A 104 7.06 -0.60 -15.94
C GLU A 104 6.20 0.51 -15.30
N LEU A 105 6.72 1.21 -14.28
CA LEU A 105 6.03 2.39 -13.73
C LEU A 105 5.94 3.52 -14.75
N ARG A 106 6.96 3.64 -15.59
CA ARG A 106 6.92 4.56 -16.71
C ARG A 106 5.76 4.23 -17.65
N GLY A 107 5.56 2.95 -17.96
CA GLY A 107 4.39 2.47 -18.70
C GLY A 107 3.07 2.84 -18.03
N LEU A 108 2.95 2.67 -16.70
CA LEU A 108 1.74 3.07 -15.97
C LEU A 108 1.46 4.58 -16.05
N TYR A 109 2.50 5.41 -16.04
CA TYR A 109 2.35 6.85 -16.25
C TYR A 109 1.82 7.16 -17.65
N ASP A 110 2.44 6.57 -18.67
CA ASP A 110 2.06 6.79 -20.07
C ASP A 110 0.64 6.27 -20.38
N ASP A 111 0.21 5.21 -19.68
CA ASP A 111 -1.15 4.66 -19.72
C ASP A 111 -2.20 5.52 -19.00
N GLY A 112 -1.79 6.61 -18.35
CA GLY A 112 -2.69 7.45 -17.56
C GLY A 112 -3.17 6.80 -16.26
N LYS A 113 -2.37 5.91 -15.66
CA LYS A 113 -2.68 5.20 -14.41
C LYS A 113 -1.82 5.63 -13.23
N MET A 114 -1.11 6.75 -13.35
CA MET A 114 -0.17 7.23 -12.34
C MET A 114 -0.21 8.75 -12.19
N VAL A 115 -0.06 9.21 -10.95
CA VAL A 115 0.11 10.61 -10.59
C VAL A 115 1.34 10.75 -9.74
N ILE A 116 2.19 11.72 -10.07
CA ILE A 116 3.38 12.04 -9.29
C ILE A 116 3.15 13.38 -8.61
N VAL A 117 3.19 13.39 -7.28
CA VAL A 117 3.16 14.63 -6.50
C VAL A 117 4.58 14.98 -6.10
N GLN A 118 5.10 16.06 -6.66
CA GLN A 118 6.45 16.55 -6.41
C GLN A 118 6.53 17.37 -5.12
N GLY A 119 7.71 17.39 -4.51
CA GLY A 119 8.01 18.29 -3.40
C GLY A 119 7.27 17.97 -2.10
N VAL A 120 6.84 16.72 -1.88
CA VAL A 120 6.11 16.36 -0.66
C VAL A 120 7.06 16.35 0.52
N SER A 121 6.69 17.10 1.56
CA SER A 121 7.40 17.22 2.83
C SER A 121 6.46 17.77 3.90
N TYR A 122 6.98 18.07 5.09
CA TYR A 122 6.28 18.69 6.20
C TYR A 122 7.08 19.87 6.76
N PRO A 123 6.43 20.85 7.43
CA PRO A 123 7.13 22.00 8.01
C PRO A 123 8.20 21.58 9.02
N ASN A 124 9.35 22.27 8.99
CA ASN A 124 10.52 22.00 9.84
C ASN A 124 10.92 20.51 9.81
N PRO A 125 11.44 20.01 8.67
CA PRO A 125 11.77 18.60 8.46
C PRO A 125 12.69 18.02 9.54
N ASN A 126 12.46 16.77 9.92
CA ASN A 126 13.29 16.04 10.86
C ASN A 126 14.10 14.97 10.12
N PHE A 127 15.39 14.88 10.41
CA PHE A 127 16.31 13.94 9.73
C PHE A 127 16.61 12.68 10.55
N SER A 128 15.90 12.45 11.67
CA SER A 128 15.92 11.18 12.38
C SER A 128 14.93 10.21 11.75
N HIS A 129 15.39 9.02 11.34
CA HIS A 129 14.52 7.97 10.81
C HIS A 129 13.32 7.67 11.70
N PHE A 130 13.56 7.52 13.00
CA PHE A 130 12.50 7.23 13.97
C PHE A 130 11.44 8.34 13.98
N ARG A 131 11.88 9.59 14.08
CA ARG A 131 10.96 10.71 14.19
C ARG A 131 10.27 11.05 12.86
N ALA A 132 10.98 10.97 11.75
CA ALA A 132 10.39 11.21 10.43
C ALA A 132 9.34 10.17 10.06
N THR A 133 9.63 8.89 10.33
CA THR A 133 8.65 7.80 10.18
C THR A 133 7.42 8.04 11.04
N ASP A 134 7.63 8.39 12.31
CA ASP A 134 6.54 8.72 13.24
C ASP A 134 5.69 9.89 12.74
N ILE A 135 6.29 10.97 12.21
CA ILE A 135 5.55 12.10 11.61
C ILE A 135 4.67 11.63 10.45
N TRP A 136 5.18 10.81 9.53
CA TRP A 136 4.40 10.26 8.41
C TRP A 136 3.25 9.35 8.89
N PHE A 137 3.49 8.56 9.92
CA PHE A 137 2.49 7.64 10.47
C PHE A 137 1.43 8.32 11.33
N SER A 138 1.80 9.36 12.07
CA SER A 138 0.91 10.12 12.95
C SER A 138 0.25 11.31 12.27
N ALA A 139 0.80 11.79 11.16
CA ALA A 139 0.49 13.11 10.58
C ALA A 139 0.60 14.24 11.62
N SER A 140 1.58 14.15 12.53
CA SER A 140 1.86 15.17 13.54
C SER A 140 2.70 16.32 12.99
N GLU A 141 2.63 17.48 13.65
CA GLU A 141 3.64 18.53 13.45
C GLU A 141 5.02 18.02 13.91
N SER A 142 6.11 18.55 13.33
CA SER A 142 7.44 17.99 13.57
C SER A 142 7.92 18.09 15.03
N ASN A 143 7.39 19.04 15.81
CA ASN A 143 7.62 19.25 17.24
C ASN A 143 6.58 18.56 18.16
N VAL A 144 5.64 17.78 17.61
CA VAL A 144 4.57 17.11 18.39
C VAL A 144 4.68 15.59 18.24
N THR A 145 4.89 14.88 19.34
CA THR A 145 4.75 13.41 19.34
C THR A 145 3.31 13.05 19.69
N LEU A 146 2.72 12.13 18.92
CA LEU A 146 1.42 11.54 19.20
C LEU A 146 1.62 10.06 19.47
N ASP A 147 0.75 9.45 20.28
CA ASP A 147 0.72 8.01 20.52
C ASP A 147 -0.26 7.26 19.60
N THR A 148 -0.77 7.96 18.57
CA THR A 148 -1.73 7.42 17.60
C THR A 148 -1.34 7.73 16.17
N GLY A 149 -1.67 6.81 15.27
CA GLY A 149 -1.53 6.97 13.83
C GLY A 149 -2.75 7.62 13.19
N TRP A 150 -2.57 8.34 12.09
CA TRP A 150 -3.68 9.04 11.43
C TRP A 150 -4.69 8.07 10.80
N LEU A 151 -4.24 6.92 10.29
CA LEU A 151 -5.13 5.86 9.80
C LEU A 151 -5.90 5.23 10.95
N GLY A 152 -5.23 4.94 12.07
CA GLY A 152 -5.87 4.44 13.28
C GLY A 152 -6.98 5.36 13.78
N ARG A 153 -6.71 6.67 13.89
CA ARG A 153 -7.74 7.67 14.23
C ARG A 153 -8.88 7.75 13.22
N SER A 154 -8.57 7.67 11.92
CA SER A 154 -9.59 7.69 10.86
C SER A 154 -10.50 6.47 10.92
N LEU A 155 -9.93 5.28 11.16
CA LEU A 155 -10.68 4.04 11.33
C LEU A 155 -11.51 4.06 12.61
N ASP A 156 -10.97 4.58 13.72
CA ASP A 156 -11.70 4.71 15.00
C ASP A 156 -12.95 5.58 14.84
N ILE A 157 -12.85 6.73 14.13
CA ILE A 157 -13.99 7.59 13.81
C ILE A 157 -15.04 6.87 12.95
N GLN A 158 -14.60 6.04 11.99
CA GLN A 158 -15.50 5.30 11.11
C GLN A 158 -16.13 4.08 11.79
N TYR A 159 -15.45 3.48 12.76
CA TYR A 159 -15.80 2.23 13.42
C TYR A 159 -15.68 2.34 14.96
N PRO A 160 -16.47 3.20 15.62
CA PRO A 160 -16.29 3.58 17.03
C PRO A 160 -16.50 2.46 18.05
N ASP A 161 -17.14 1.35 17.66
CA ASP A 161 -17.37 0.19 18.52
C ASP A 161 -16.32 -0.93 18.34
N TYR A 162 -15.24 -0.65 17.59
CA TYR A 162 -14.09 -1.55 17.48
C TYR A 162 -13.24 -1.51 18.77
N PRO A 163 -12.77 -2.66 19.29
CA PRO A 163 -12.90 -4.02 18.75
C PRO A 163 -14.13 -4.77 19.29
N ALA A 164 -14.88 -4.19 20.23
CA ALA A 164 -15.89 -4.88 21.03
C ALA A 164 -17.01 -5.56 20.22
N THR A 165 -17.38 -4.98 19.07
CA THR A 165 -18.43 -5.51 18.20
C THR A 165 -17.91 -6.04 16.87
N PHE A 166 -16.61 -6.34 16.75
CA PHE A 166 -15.96 -6.69 15.49
C PHE A 166 -15.15 -8.00 15.58
N PRO A 167 -15.13 -8.83 14.52
CA PRO A 167 -15.97 -8.72 13.32
C PRO A 167 -17.46 -8.90 13.62
N ASN A 168 -18.31 -8.38 12.75
CA ASN A 168 -19.77 -8.61 12.78
C ASN A 168 -20.31 -8.93 11.38
N ILE A 169 -21.62 -9.14 11.27
CA ILE A 169 -22.27 -9.54 10.02
C ILE A 169 -22.10 -8.50 8.89
N ASP A 170 -22.04 -7.22 9.23
CA ASP A 170 -21.89 -6.13 8.26
C ASP A 170 -20.42 -5.84 7.94
N MET A 171 -19.52 -6.08 8.91
CA MET A 171 -18.07 -5.88 8.81
C MET A 171 -17.31 -7.14 9.23
N PRO A 172 -17.29 -8.19 8.38
CA PRO A 172 -16.60 -9.45 8.69
C PRO A 172 -15.08 -9.37 8.45
N ASP A 173 -14.63 -8.35 7.72
CA ASP A 173 -13.24 -8.19 7.27
C ASP A 173 -12.43 -7.29 8.22
N PRO A 174 -11.11 -7.50 8.35
CA PRO A 174 -10.26 -6.58 9.09
C PRO A 174 -10.35 -5.15 8.54
N LEU A 175 -10.25 -4.15 9.42
CA LEU A 175 -10.32 -2.74 9.03
C LEU A 175 -9.06 -2.24 8.31
N ALA A 176 -7.92 -2.89 8.55
CA ALA A 176 -6.69 -2.73 7.79
C ALA A 176 -5.86 -4.01 7.86
N VAL A 177 -5.04 -4.26 6.84
CA VAL A 177 -4.10 -5.40 6.81
C VAL A 177 -2.69 -4.91 6.51
N GLN A 178 -1.74 -5.25 7.39
CA GLN A 178 -0.32 -5.13 7.13
C GLN A 178 0.25 -6.48 6.71
N ILE A 179 1.09 -6.50 5.68
CA ILE A 179 1.86 -7.69 5.27
C ILE A 179 3.36 -7.42 5.45
N GLY A 180 4.10 -8.42 5.90
CA GLY A 180 5.56 -8.45 5.84
C GLY A 180 6.32 -7.60 6.88
N SER A 181 5.65 -7.09 7.91
CA SER A 181 6.28 -6.34 9.02
C SER A 181 5.42 -6.44 10.29
N THR A 182 5.85 -5.84 11.40
CA THR A 182 5.01 -5.61 12.59
C THR A 182 3.90 -4.60 12.28
N LEU A 183 2.82 -4.59 13.08
CA LEU A 183 1.73 -3.62 12.89
C LEU A 183 2.30 -2.20 12.88
N PRO A 184 2.05 -1.40 11.83
CA PRO A 184 2.61 -0.07 11.76
C PRO A 184 1.90 0.81 12.78
N PHE A 185 2.68 1.73 13.34
CA PHE A 185 2.18 2.76 14.24
C PHE A 185 1.07 3.62 13.59
N SER A 186 1.05 3.71 12.25
CA SER A 186 -0.01 4.41 11.50
C SER A 186 -1.43 3.87 11.77
N LEU A 187 -1.57 2.59 12.15
CA LEU A 187 -2.85 1.94 12.45
C LEU A 187 -3.22 2.00 13.94
N GLN A 188 -2.39 2.60 14.80
CA GLN A 188 -2.71 2.77 16.21
C GLN A 188 -3.86 3.77 16.41
N GLY A 189 -5.01 3.29 16.87
CA GLY A 189 -6.12 4.14 17.27
C GLY A 189 -5.95 4.67 18.70
N PRO A 190 -6.88 5.51 19.20
CA PRO A 190 -6.83 6.08 20.54
C PRO A 190 -6.81 5.04 21.67
N VAL A 191 -7.45 3.90 21.46
CA VAL A 191 -7.62 2.85 22.49
C VAL A 191 -6.91 1.55 22.10
N VAL A 192 -6.99 1.14 20.84
CA VAL A 192 -6.44 -0.13 20.33
C VAL A 192 -5.88 0.05 18.92
N ASN A 193 -5.01 -0.87 18.50
CA ASN A 193 -4.60 -0.92 17.10
C ASN A 193 -5.77 -1.38 16.21
N MET A 194 -6.02 -0.64 15.13
CA MET A 194 -7.14 -0.85 14.21
C MET A 194 -6.79 -1.80 13.05
N GLY A 195 -5.57 -2.34 13.04
CA GLY A 195 -5.03 -3.17 11.98
C GLY A 195 -4.87 -4.64 12.38
N TYR A 196 -4.87 -5.49 11.36
CA TYR A 196 -4.50 -6.90 11.45
C TYR A 196 -3.16 -7.14 10.76
N ASN A 197 -2.31 -7.97 11.35
CA ASN A 197 -0.99 -8.30 10.79
C ASN A 197 -0.96 -9.74 10.29
N VAL A 198 -0.54 -9.90 9.04
CA VAL A 198 -0.21 -11.20 8.47
C VAL A 198 1.31 -11.35 8.47
N THR A 199 1.87 -11.92 9.53
CA THR A 199 3.30 -12.27 9.62
C THR A 199 3.65 -13.49 8.77
N ASP A 200 2.75 -14.49 8.71
CA ASP A 200 2.82 -15.65 7.81
C ASP A 200 1.44 -16.36 7.77
N PRO A 201 0.83 -16.61 6.59
CA PRO A 201 -0.46 -17.30 6.47
C PRO A 201 -0.47 -18.73 7.05
N THR A 202 0.69 -19.37 7.19
CA THR A 202 0.84 -20.74 7.73
C THR A 202 1.11 -20.76 9.23
N SER A 203 1.49 -19.63 9.83
CA SER A 203 1.86 -19.55 11.23
C SER A 203 0.77 -18.86 12.05
N LEU A 204 -0.36 -19.54 12.27
CA LEU A 204 -1.29 -19.20 13.35
C LEU A 204 -2.01 -20.41 13.95
N LEU A 205 -1.36 -21.58 13.94
CA LEU A 205 -1.80 -22.73 14.72
C LEU A 205 -0.83 -22.89 15.87
N ASN A 206 -1.20 -22.37 17.05
CA ASN A 206 -0.84 -22.86 18.40
C ASN A 206 -0.82 -21.73 19.44
N VAL A 207 -2.00 -21.35 19.94
CA VAL A 207 -2.12 -20.82 21.32
C VAL A 207 -3.37 -21.40 21.99
N ILE A 208 -3.13 -22.51 22.69
CA ILE A 208 -3.76 -23.09 23.88
C ILE A 208 -5.27 -22.84 24.13
N ASN A 209 -5.97 -23.97 24.37
CA ASN A 209 -7.33 -24.12 24.86
C ASN A 209 -7.73 -23.07 25.90
N ALA A 210 -8.84 -22.37 25.68
CA ALA A 210 -9.49 -21.59 26.74
C ALA A 210 -10.54 -22.46 27.43
N THR A 211 -10.33 -22.68 28.73
CA THR A 211 -11.41 -22.90 29.67
C THR A 211 -12.37 -21.71 29.67
N THR A 212 -13.67 -22.00 29.76
CA THR A 212 -14.82 -21.08 29.70
C THR A 212 -15.15 -20.42 31.04
N ASP A 213 -14.17 -20.26 31.94
CA ASP A 213 -14.47 -19.69 33.25
C ASP A 213 -14.65 -18.16 33.17
N PRO A 214 -15.65 -17.58 33.85
CA PRO A 214 -15.86 -16.15 33.91
C PRO A 214 -14.60 -15.43 34.39
N ALA A 215 -14.20 -14.35 33.71
CA ALA A 215 -13.11 -13.53 34.20
C ALA A 215 -13.49 -12.90 35.56
N PRO A 216 -12.59 -12.85 36.54
CA PRO A 216 -12.88 -12.25 37.85
C PRO A 216 -13.18 -10.75 37.72
N ASN A 217 -13.97 -10.18 38.64
CA ASN A 217 -14.29 -8.75 38.62
C ASN A 217 -13.19 -7.91 39.31
N ASN A 218 -12.00 -7.92 38.73
CA ASN A 218 -10.83 -7.14 39.15
C ASN A 218 -10.00 -6.76 37.90
N ASP A 219 -8.91 -6.01 38.08
CA ASP A 219 -8.05 -5.58 36.98
C ASP A 219 -7.61 -6.77 36.12
N TYR A 220 -7.05 -7.82 36.74
CA TYR A 220 -6.65 -9.06 36.06
C TYR A 220 -7.75 -9.64 35.15
N GLY A 221 -9.01 -9.67 35.61
CA GLY A 221 -10.11 -10.15 34.79
C GLY A 221 -10.49 -9.22 33.64
N ARG A 222 -10.27 -7.91 33.76
CA ARG A 222 -10.42 -6.96 32.64
C ARG A 222 -9.36 -7.20 31.58
N GLU A 223 -8.08 -7.32 31.97
CA GLU A 223 -7.02 -7.65 31.02
C GLU A 223 -7.24 -9.02 30.38
N LEU A 224 -7.65 -10.03 31.16
CA LEU A 224 -7.96 -11.37 30.64
C LEU A 224 -9.11 -11.35 29.63
N SER A 225 -10.18 -10.60 29.90
CA SER A 225 -11.29 -10.41 28.95
C SER A 225 -10.84 -9.71 27.68
N PHE A 226 -9.98 -8.69 27.78
CA PHE A 226 -9.42 -8.02 26.61
C PHE A 226 -8.55 -8.95 25.77
N LEU A 227 -7.65 -9.73 26.41
CA LEU A 227 -6.82 -10.71 25.70
C LEU A 227 -7.66 -11.79 25.01
N ARG A 228 -8.75 -12.25 25.64
CA ARG A 228 -9.70 -13.18 25.04
C ARG A 228 -10.43 -12.56 23.85
N LEU A 229 -10.90 -11.32 23.96
CA LEU A 229 -11.52 -10.58 22.85
C LEU A 229 -10.58 -10.47 21.64
N MET A 230 -9.33 -10.05 21.87
CA MET A 230 -8.34 -9.94 20.79
C MET A 230 -8.01 -11.29 20.17
N LYS A 231 -7.96 -12.38 20.96
CA LYS A 231 -7.79 -13.75 20.46
C LYS A 231 -8.94 -14.16 19.54
N ASP A 232 -10.17 -14.01 20.00
CA ASP A 232 -11.35 -14.46 19.26
C ASP A 232 -11.51 -13.67 17.96
N GLN A 233 -11.27 -12.35 18.02
CA GLN A 233 -11.21 -11.49 16.84
C GLN A 233 -10.11 -11.94 15.86
N SER A 234 -8.90 -12.22 16.35
CA SER A 234 -7.79 -12.69 15.52
C SER A 234 -8.09 -14.03 14.82
N ASN A 235 -8.71 -14.97 15.53
CA ASN A 235 -9.15 -16.25 14.96
C ASN A 235 -10.21 -16.05 13.86
N ALA A 236 -11.18 -15.17 14.09
CA ALA A 236 -12.23 -14.88 13.11
C ALA A 236 -11.65 -14.24 11.84
N TYR A 237 -10.76 -13.26 11.98
CA TYR A 237 -10.08 -12.65 10.84
C TYR A 237 -9.17 -13.63 10.10
N THR A 238 -8.49 -14.53 10.81
CA THR A 238 -7.67 -15.58 10.18
C THR A 238 -8.52 -16.47 9.26
N GLY A 239 -9.66 -16.95 9.76
CA GLY A 239 -10.57 -17.77 8.96
C GLY A 239 -11.09 -17.03 7.72
N ARG A 240 -11.41 -15.74 7.88
CA ARG A 240 -11.85 -14.89 6.77
C ARG A 240 -10.75 -14.67 5.73
N ILE A 241 -9.56 -14.25 6.15
CA ILE A 241 -8.38 -14.03 5.29
C ILE A 241 -8.03 -15.30 4.53
N GLN A 242 -7.99 -16.46 5.20
CA GLN A 242 -7.66 -17.74 4.57
C GLN A 242 -8.71 -18.11 3.51
N THR A 243 -9.99 -17.92 3.81
CA THR A 243 -11.08 -18.17 2.86
C THR A 243 -10.95 -17.29 1.62
N THR A 244 -10.76 -15.97 1.80
CA THR A 244 -10.63 -15.03 0.67
C THR A 244 -9.36 -15.29 -0.13
N TYR A 245 -8.23 -15.55 0.54
CA TYR A 245 -6.96 -15.84 -0.12
C TYR A 245 -7.02 -17.11 -0.99
N ASN A 246 -7.67 -18.16 -0.50
CA ASN A 246 -7.78 -19.43 -1.22
C ASN A 246 -8.80 -19.38 -2.35
N ALA A 247 -9.76 -18.46 -2.30
CA ALA A 247 -10.79 -18.33 -3.32
C ALA A 247 -10.32 -17.65 -4.61
N GLN A 248 -9.20 -16.92 -4.57
CA GLN A 248 -8.65 -16.25 -5.73
C GLN A 248 -7.19 -16.66 -5.96
N THR A 249 -6.87 -17.00 -7.21
CA THR A 249 -5.50 -17.12 -7.69
C THR A 249 -5.08 -15.83 -8.40
N THR A 250 -3.78 -15.60 -8.50
CA THR A 250 -3.27 -14.52 -9.36
C THR A 250 -3.57 -14.84 -10.82
N LEU A 251 -3.91 -13.82 -11.59
CA LEU A 251 -4.16 -13.86 -13.03
C LEU A 251 -2.97 -13.29 -13.81
N SER A 252 -2.25 -12.31 -13.25
CA SER A 252 -1.07 -11.72 -13.87
C SER A 252 0.09 -12.71 -13.96
N ALA A 253 0.64 -12.84 -15.18
CA ALA A 253 1.90 -13.54 -15.43
C ALA A 253 3.13 -12.65 -15.20
N LEU A 254 2.95 -11.37 -14.83
CA LEU A 254 4.04 -10.39 -14.70
C LEU A 254 4.72 -10.42 -13.33
N TYR A 255 4.18 -11.16 -12.35
CA TYR A 255 4.84 -11.32 -11.07
C TYR A 255 6.21 -12.02 -11.24
N PRO A 256 7.30 -11.44 -10.71
CA PRO A 256 8.61 -12.09 -10.74
C PRO A 256 8.57 -13.47 -10.07
N VAL A 257 9.31 -14.43 -10.63
CA VAL A 257 9.37 -15.81 -10.12
C VAL A 257 10.05 -15.88 -8.75
N SER A 258 11.06 -15.04 -8.51
CA SER A 258 11.78 -14.94 -7.24
C SER A 258 12.50 -13.59 -7.11
N GLY A 259 13.02 -13.29 -5.92
CA GLY A 259 13.88 -12.12 -5.69
C GLY A 259 13.14 -10.79 -5.49
N ASN A 260 11.81 -10.77 -5.52
CA ASN A 260 11.00 -9.58 -5.31
C ASN A 260 9.90 -9.83 -4.26
N THR A 261 10.25 -9.72 -2.98
CA THR A 261 9.31 -9.97 -1.89
C THR A 261 8.24 -8.86 -1.75
N LEU A 262 8.44 -7.68 -2.34
CA LEU A 262 7.38 -6.69 -2.46
C LEU A 262 6.29 -7.18 -3.43
N ALA A 263 6.69 -7.77 -4.55
CA ALA A 263 5.76 -8.39 -5.48
C ALA A 263 5.02 -9.55 -4.82
N ASP A 264 5.68 -10.36 -3.97
CA ASP A 264 5.02 -11.42 -3.21
C ASP A 264 4.01 -10.89 -2.18
N GLN A 265 4.31 -9.78 -1.50
CA GLN A 265 3.34 -9.11 -0.62
C GLN A 265 2.13 -8.61 -1.42
N LEU A 266 2.36 -7.90 -2.53
CA LEU A 266 1.29 -7.40 -3.39
C LEU A 266 0.49 -8.52 -4.07
N LYS A 267 1.11 -9.68 -4.32
CA LYS A 267 0.45 -10.90 -4.78
C LYS A 267 -0.56 -11.40 -3.75
N ILE A 268 -0.21 -11.36 -2.46
CA ILE A 268 -1.16 -11.67 -1.39
C ILE A 268 -2.29 -10.64 -1.36
N VAL A 269 -1.97 -9.34 -1.44
CA VAL A 269 -3.00 -8.28 -1.50
C VAL A 269 -3.97 -8.51 -2.66
N ALA A 270 -3.48 -8.76 -3.87
CA ALA A 270 -4.31 -9.02 -5.04
C ALA A 270 -5.25 -10.20 -4.85
N ARG A 271 -4.75 -11.31 -4.28
CA ARG A 271 -5.58 -12.47 -3.94
C ARG A 271 -6.64 -12.17 -2.89
N LEU A 272 -6.32 -11.40 -1.85
CA LEU A 272 -7.31 -11.00 -0.85
C LEU A 272 -8.41 -10.13 -1.47
N ILE A 273 -8.04 -9.14 -2.29
CA ILE A 273 -8.98 -8.24 -2.97
C ILE A 273 -9.87 -9.00 -3.97
N GLY A 274 -9.27 -9.80 -4.86
CA GLY A 274 -10.02 -10.59 -5.84
C GLY A 274 -10.85 -11.69 -5.18
N GLY A 275 -10.37 -12.21 -4.05
CA GLY A 275 -11.08 -13.13 -3.17
C GLY A 275 -12.20 -12.50 -2.36
N GLY A 276 -12.52 -11.21 -2.56
CA GLY A 276 -13.67 -10.55 -1.95
C GLY A 276 -13.44 -10.04 -0.53
N LEU A 277 -12.18 -9.90 -0.07
CA LEU A 277 -11.88 -9.18 1.16
C LEU A 277 -12.11 -7.67 0.92
N GLN A 278 -12.99 -7.05 1.70
CA GLN A 278 -13.39 -5.65 1.58
C GLN A 278 -12.61 -4.73 2.54
N THR A 279 -11.49 -5.19 3.07
CA THR A 279 -10.57 -4.38 3.88
C THR A 279 -10.16 -3.11 3.10
N PRO A 280 -10.42 -1.90 3.64
CA PRO A 280 -10.20 -0.65 2.90
C PRO A 280 -8.73 -0.23 2.81
N VAL A 281 -7.84 -0.75 3.66
CA VAL A 281 -6.44 -0.34 3.72
C VAL A 281 -5.50 -1.55 3.78
N TYR A 282 -4.58 -1.62 2.85
CA TYR A 282 -3.46 -2.56 2.87
C TYR A 282 -2.15 -1.79 2.94
N ILE A 283 -1.21 -2.30 3.72
CA ILE A 283 0.14 -1.73 3.81
C ILE A 283 1.15 -2.84 3.56
N VAL A 284 2.10 -2.56 2.69
CA VAL A 284 3.20 -3.45 2.30
C VAL A 284 4.53 -2.69 2.39
N ASN A 285 5.63 -3.43 2.56
CA ASN A 285 6.94 -2.82 2.74
C ASN A 285 7.87 -3.19 1.61
N HIS A 286 8.59 -2.19 1.11
CA HIS A 286 9.74 -2.45 0.27
C HIS A 286 10.80 -3.22 1.07
N PRO A 287 11.37 -4.32 0.53
CA PRO A 287 12.26 -5.19 1.30
C PRO A 287 13.61 -4.57 1.66
N ASN A 288 14.04 -3.61 0.86
CA ASN A 288 15.33 -2.95 1.01
C ASN A 288 15.14 -1.49 1.40
N SER A 289 16.10 -0.95 2.16
CA SER A 289 16.14 0.46 2.49
C SER A 289 16.47 1.30 1.24
N HIS A 290 15.83 2.47 1.14
CA HIS A 290 16.15 3.52 0.18
C HIS A 290 17.20 4.50 0.72
N ASP A 291 17.68 4.29 1.95
CA ASP A 291 18.64 5.14 2.63
C ASP A 291 20.09 5.01 2.08
N THR A 292 20.30 5.46 0.85
CA THR A 292 21.57 5.27 0.13
C THR A 292 22.58 6.40 0.40
N HIS A 293 23.26 6.31 1.54
CA HIS A 293 24.35 7.23 1.91
C HIS A 293 25.66 6.97 1.16
N VAL A 294 25.88 5.74 0.71
CA VAL A 294 27.15 5.29 0.13
C VAL A 294 26.84 4.36 -1.03
N ASN A 295 27.62 4.45 -2.11
CA ASN A 295 27.50 3.56 -3.28
C ASN A 295 26.04 3.39 -3.75
N GLN A 296 25.32 4.52 -3.85
CA GLN A 296 23.96 4.57 -4.39
C GLN A 296 23.91 3.99 -5.80
N VAL A 297 24.95 4.30 -6.56
CA VAL A 297 25.21 3.84 -7.92
C VAL A 297 26.45 2.94 -7.97
N ALA A 298 26.58 2.14 -9.02
CA ALA A 298 27.80 1.36 -9.27
C ALA A 298 28.91 2.25 -9.83
N ALA A 299 30.15 1.99 -9.41
CA ALA A 299 31.31 2.69 -9.96
C ALA A 299 31.47 2.38 -11.45
N GLY A 300 31.53 3.42 -12.28
CA GLY A 300 31.69 3.30 -13.74
C GLY A 300 30.37 3.17 -14.53
N ASP A 301 29.24 2.92 -13.86
CA ASP A 301 27.92 2.92 -14.49
C ASP A 301 26.84 3.40 -13.51
N THR A 302 26.45 4.66 -13.67
CA THR A 302 25.48 5.28 -12.78
C THR A 302 24.04 4.82 -12.99
N THR A 303 23.77 4.04 -14.06
CA THR A 303 22.45 3.45 -14.33
C THR A 303 22.15 2.20 -13.50
N THR A 304 23.17 1.65 -12.84
CA THR A 304 23.08 0.45 -12.01
C THR A 304 23.52 0.75 -10.56
N GLY A 305 23.39 -0.23 -9.66
CA GLY A 305 23.75 -0.12 -8.25
C GLY A 305 22.56 -0.30 -7.31
N THR A 306 22.76 0.04 -6.04
CA THR A 306 21.76 -0.19 -4.98
C THR A 306 20.43 0.48 -5.31
N HIS A 307 20.46 1.75 -5.74
CA HIS A 307 19.24 2.50 -6.01
C HIS A 307 18.50 1.97 -7.25
N ALA A 308 19.23 1.64 -8.33
CA ALA A 308 18.67 1.01 -9.52
C ALA A 308 17.95 -0.32 -9.18
N ASN A 309 18.56 -1.14 -8.33
CA ASN A 309 17.99 -2.43 -7.91
C ASN A 309 16.68 -2.27 -7.13
N ILE A 310 16.63 -1.35 -6.16
CA ILE A 310 15.42 -1.14 -5.37
C ILE A 310 14.30 -0.48 -6.20
N LEU A 311 14.63 0.42 -7.12
CA LEU A 311 13.65 0.98 -8.05
C LEU A 311 13.10 -0.06 -9.04
N SER A 312 13.93 -1.02 -9.48
CA SER A 312 13.48 -2.16 -10.30
C SER A 312 12.48 -3.05 -9.55
N ILE A 313 12.79 -3.38 -8.28
CA ILE A 313 11.89 -4.15 -7.41
C ILE A 313 10.53 -3.46 -7.28
N LEU A 314 10.55 -2.15 -6.98
CA LEU A 314 9.35 -1.33 -6.88
C LEU A 314 8.55 -1.33 -8.19
N SER A 315 9.24 -1.14 -9.32
CA SER A 315 8.62 -0.99 -10.64
C SER A 315 7.89 -2.25 -11.08
N GLN A 316 8.58 -3.39 -11.02
CA GLN A 316 8.01 -4.69 -11.38
C GLN A 316 6.85 -5.08 -10.47
N ALA A 317 6.99 -4.85 -9.15
CA ALA A 317 5.98 -5.25 -8.18
C ALA A 317 4.66 -4.49 -8.34
N ILE A 318 4.73 -3.17 -8.50
CA ILE A 318 3.53 -2.34 -8.71
C ILE A 318 2.88 -2.67 -10.06
N ASN A 319 3.67 -2.86 -11.11
CA ASN A 319 3.13 -3.20 -12.43
C ASN A 319 2.38 -4.54 -12.44
N ALA A 320 3.00 -5.59 -11.90
CA ALA A 320 2.36 -6.91 -11.80
C ALA A 320 1.06 -6.85 -10.98
N PHE A 321 1.06 -6.10 -9.87
CA PHE A 321 -0.13 -5.87 -9.06
C PHE A 321 -1.24 -5.15 -9.81
N GLN A 322 -0.91 -4.06 -10.51
CA GLN A 322 -1.89 -3.28 -11.27
C GLN A 322 -2.47 -4.07 -12.43
N ASP A 323 -1.66 -4.88 -13.11
CA ASP A 323 -2.12 -5.82 -14.13
C ASP A 323 -3.08 -6.85 -13.52
N ASP A 324 -2.71 -7.47 -12.39
CA ASP A 324 -3.53 -8.51 -11.74
C ASP A 324 -4.91 -7.98 -11.31
N ILE A 325 -4.92 -6.83 -10.64
CA ILE A 325 -6.15 -6.15 -10.21
C ILE A 325 -7.01 -5.71 -11.41
N THR A 326 -6.38 -5.35 -12.54
CA THR A 326 -7.09 -5.03 -13.78
C THR A 326 -7.75 -6.28 -14.38
N GLN A 327 -7.01 -7.40 -14.45
CA GLN A 327 -7.56 -8.67 -14.94
C GLN A 327 -8.70 -9.19 -14.05
N MET A 328 -8.66 -8.91 -12.74
CA MET A 328 -9.76 -9.19 -11.80
C MET A 328 -10.95 -8.23 -11.93
N GLY A 329 -10.89 -7.21 -12.78
CA GLY A 329 -11.94 -6.21 -12.94
C GLY A 329 -12.11 -5.28 -11.73
N LYS A 330 -11.07 -5.12 -10.90
CA LYS A 330 -11.11 -4.35 -9.65
C LYS A 330 -10.37 -3.00 -9.71
N SER A 331 -9.74 -2.68 -10.83
CA SER A 331 -8.84 -1.52 -10.98
C SER A 331 -9.47 -0.15 -10.70
N GLN A 332 -10.79 -0.01 -10.80
CA GLN A 332 -11.51 1.24 -10.50
C GLN A 332 -11.74 1.49 -9.00
N ASN A 333 -11.47 0.49 -8.17
CA ASN A 333 -11.67 0.56 -6.72
C ASN A 333 -10.37 0.52 -5.93
N VAL A 334 -9.26 0.19 -6.58
CA VAL A 334 -7.94 0.09 -5.94
C VAL A 334 -7.08 1.27 -6.36
N THR A 335 -6.63 2.02 -5.38
CA THR A 335 -5.61 3.07 -5.53
C THR A 335 -4.45 2.72 -4.62
N GLY A 336 -3.23 2.86 -5.13
CA GLY A 336 -2.04 2.74 -4.31
C GLY A 336 -1.23 4.02 -4.24
N MET A 337 -0.37 4.09 -3.24
CA MET A 337 0.59 5.18 -3.07
C MET A 337 1.90 4.67 -2.51
N THR A 338 3.00 5.34 -2.84
CA THR A 338 4.28 5.17 -2.15
C THR A 338 4.48 6.25 -1.09
N PHE A 339 5.27 5.98 -0.06
CA PHE A 339 5.82 7.04 0.77
C PHE A 339 7.21 6.65 1.29
N SER A 340 8.01 7.66 1.60
CA SER A 340 9.37 7.55 2.13
C SER A 340 9.54 8.61 3.22
N GLU A 341 10.39 8.34 4.22
CA GLU A 341 10.48 9.15 5.45
C GLU A 341 10.91 10.60 5.19
N PHE A 342 11.79 10.79 4.21
CA PHE A 342 12.24 12.08 3.72
C PHE A 342 12.89 11.96 2.33
N GLY A 343 13.11 13.09 1.68
CA GLY A 343 13.90 13.15 0.45
C GLY A 343 15.40 13.07 0.66
N ARG A 344 16.16 13.29 -0.41
CA ARG A 344 17.63 13.36 -0.41
C ARG A 344 18.14 14.71 -0.86
N ARG A 345 19.35 15.06 -0.43
CA ARG A 345 19.98 16.33 -0.82
C ARG A 345 20.17 16.40 -2.34
N ILE A 346 20.10 17.62 -2.87
CA ILE A 346 20.40 17.89 -4.28
C ILE A 346 21.86 17.55 -4.57
N ILE A 347 22.79 17.96 -3.70
CA ILE A 347 24.22 17.72 -3.88
C ILE A 347 24.57 16.31 -3.38
N ASN A 348 25.27 15.53 -4.19
CA ASN A 348 25.78 14.22 -3.77
C ASN A 348 26.91 14.35 -2.74
N ASN A 349 27.08 13.35 -1.89
CA ASN A 349 28.21 13.30 -0.95
C ASN A 349 29.45 12.67 -1.59
N ALA A 350 30.58 12.69 -0.88
CA ALA A 350 31.86 12.15 -1.35
C ALA A 350 31.88 10.62 -1.49
N SER A 351 30.85 9.93 -0.98
CA SER A 351 30.77 8.47 -0.91
C SER A 351 29.90 7.86 -2.02
N MET A 352 29.69 8.59 -3.12
CA MET A 352 28.79 8.19 -4.22
C MET A 352 27.36 7.90 -3.74
N GLY A 353 26.87 8.66 -2.77
CA GLY A 353 25.49 8.64 -2.32
C GLY A 353 24.97 10.05 -2.06
N THR A 354 23.86 10.14 -1.35
CA THR A 354 23.24 11.40 -0.95
C THR A 354 23.01 11.40 0.55
N ASP A 355 22.95 12.56 1.21
CA ASP A 355 22.54 12.65 2.61
C ASP A 355 21.05 12.97 2.73
N HIS A 356 20.54 13.01 3.96
CA HIS A 356 19.14 13.34 4.26
C HIS A 356 18.77 14.71 3.70
N GLY A 357 17.70 14.72 2.90
CA GLY A 357 17.07 15.89 2.33
C GLY A 357 15.65 16.05 2.84
N VAL A 358 14.90 16.95 2.20
CA VAL A 358 13.63 17.43 2.75
C VAL A 358 12.42 16.85 2.05
N ALA A 359 12.40 16.91 0.71
CA ALA A 359 11.23 16.61 -0.07
C ALA A 359 11.49 15.49 -1.09
N ALA A 360 10.49 14.65 -1.31
CA ALA A 360 10.53 13.55 -2.27
C ALA A 360 9.25 13.53 -3.12
N PRO A 361 9.29 12.94 -4.33
CA PRO A 361 8.08 12.63 -5.07
C PRO A 361 7.31 11.51 -4.37
N VAL A 362 5.99 11.69 -4.28
CA VAL A 362 5.05 10.62 -3.91
C VAL A 362 4.37 10.13 -5.18
N MET A 363 4.37 8.82 -5.38
CA MET A 363 3.77 8.18 -6.55
C MET A 363 2.45 7.55 -6.17
N PHE A 364 1.36 8.02 -6.78
CA PHE A 364 0.05 7.39 -6.72
C PHE A 364 -0.18 6.58 -8.00
N PHE A 365 -0.76 5.39 -7.87
CA PHE A 365 -1.06 4.50 -9.00
C PHE A 365 -2.47 3.91 -8.88
N GLY A 366 -3.16 3.71 -10.00
CA GLY A 366 -4.56 3.29 -10.01
C GLY A 366 -5.30 3.73 -11.28
N SER A 367 -6.32 2.98 -11.70
CA SER A 367 -7.09 3.32 -12.91
C SER A 367 -8.15 4.41 -12.69
N SER A 368 -8.38 4.80 -11.43
CA SER A 368 -9.32 5.85 -11.02
C SER A 368 -8.66 7.22 -10.81
N LEU A 369 -7.37 7.34 -11.07
CA LEU A 369 -6.60 8.56 -10.83
C LEU A 369 -6.68 9.53 -12.01
N ASN A 370 -6.64 10.83 -11.71
CA ASN A 370 -6.38 11.87 -12.71
C ASN A 370 -4.88 11.92 -12.99
N ALA A 371 -4.41 11.18 -13.99
CA ALA A 371 -3.00 11.05 -14.32
C ALA A 371 -2.26 12.39 -14.50
N GLY A 372 -0.96 12.39 -14.21
CA GLY A 372 -0.10 13.53 -14.48
C GLY A 372 0.90 13.84 -13.38
N MET A 373 1.33 15.10 -13.32
CA MET A 373 2.26 15.60 -12.32
C MET A 373 1.66 16.80 -11.58
N ILE A 374 1.79 16.79 -10.26
CA ILE A 374 1.31 17.86 -9.37
C ILE A 374 2.52 18.43 -8.63
N GLY A 375 2.60 19.75 -8.51
CA GLY A 375 3.72 20.43 -7.88
C GLY A 375 4.88 20.71 -8.83
N ASN A 376 5.92 21.36 -8.31
CA ASN A 376 7.08 21.78 -9.08
C ASN A 376 8.33 20.98 -8.69
N SER A 377 9.20 20.75 -9.66
CA SER A 377 10.56 20.26 -9.41
C SER A 377 11.33 21.28 -8.54
N PRO A 378 12.21 20.82 -7.61
CA PRO A 378 12.98 21.73 -6.77
C PRO A 378 13.90 22.62 -7.61
N ASP A 379 14.29 23.76 -7.05
CA ASP A 379 15.30 24.61 -7.66
C ASP A 379 16.67 23.98 -7.49
N ILE A 380 17.33 23.73 -8.63
CA ILE A 380 18.65 23.11 -8.69
C ILE A 380 19.66 24.24 -8.85
N PRO A 381 20.62 24.38 -7.92
CA PRO A 381 21.55 25.51 -7.87
C PRO A 381 22.52 25.58 -9.05
#